data_AF-A0A975PPF3-F1
#
_entry.id   AF-A0A975PPF3-F1
#
_cell.length_a   1.000
_cell.length_b   1.000
_cell.length_c   1.000
_cell.angle_alpha   90.00
_cell.angle_beta   90.00
_cell.angle_gamma   90.00
#
_symmetry.space_group_name_H-M   'P 1'
#
loop_
_entity.id
_entity.type
_entity.pdbx_description
1 polymer ?
#
loop_
_entity_poly.entity_id
_entity_poly.type
_entity_poly.pdbx_seq_one_letter_code
_entity_poly.pdbx_strand_id
1 'polypeptide(L)'
;MRRLSVPKDCCSATLAADAGGQWCGECGQPLVRCMAFAECGGLVGADGQCQVCVGPKLIIEPGATMHAPVGGSVALPFALMNASARDRPLFVTGLWSREAGDWRKERLGWEELGPQERAPASVIAREIDKPGMHEIEIMFAVATRYKQREERFAFSTRVLLTVQGESSSSGPTIQISSENEMNGNVIQIHDNTAGSEEGSGKVIEAIDMNVVRLDREESTLGLRGMQGKYHVRRSAEFHFEGFPEDDHVPSGLPIMTPDGLLAFGRERSREKGGASDVRILATAPEGRVDNELSLLISRRHFDVFVENDCLVLRVRGRNGLQVNGKVLATEERVPLQDGDTIEPVRDHPEMLALKVRFDREHSRVTGVRIARKPSLGGNSQ
;
A
#
# COMPACT_ATOMS: atom_id res chain seq x y z
N MET A 1 -5.38 21.64 -6.23
CA MET A 1 -4.43 20.54 -5.96
C MET A 1 -4.70 19.42 -6.95
N ARG A 2 -3.72 19.00 -7.77
CA ARG A 2 -3.93 17.88 -8.71
C ARG A 2 -3.87 16.57 -7.92
N ARG A 3 -4.97 15.80 -7.90
CA ARG A 3 -4.97 14.46 -7.31
C ARG A 3 -3.94 13.60 -8.04
N LEU A 4 -3.08 12.92 -7.29
CA LEU A 4 -2.21 11.88 -7.85
C LEU A 4 -3.11 10.86 -8.56
N SER A 5 -2.79 10.48 -9.80
CA SER A 5 -3.48 9.38 -10.50
C SER A 5 -2.55 8.17 -10.61
N VAL A 6 -3.05 7.09 -11.19
CA VAL A 6 -2.19 5.97 -11.61
C VAL A 6 -1.08 6.53 -12.51
N PRO A 7 0.20 6.20 -12.26
CA PRO A 7 1.31 6.63 -13.09
C PRO A 7 1.13 6.17 -14.54
N LYS A 8 1.40 7.06 -15.50
CA LYS A 8 1.35 6.78 -16.94
C LYS A 8 2.75 6.47 -17.47
N ASP A 9 2.84 5.96 -18.69
CA ASP A 9 4.11 5.67 -19.36
C ASP A 9 5.04 6.90 -19.45
N CYS A 10 4.47 8.08 -19.68
CA CYS A 10 5.21 9.34 -19.69
C CYS A 10 5.92 9.65 -18.35
N CYS A 11 5.36 9.20 -17.22
CA CYS A 11 5.96 9.37 -15.90
C CYS A 11 7.22 8.52 -15.76
N SER A 12 7.15 7.26 -16.20
CA SER A 12 8.29 6.34 -16.21
C SER A 12 9.37 6.80 -17.18
N ALA A 13 8.98 7.29 -18.37
CA ALA A 13 9.91 7.85 -19.36
C ALA A 13 10.65 9.09 -18.82
N THR A 14 9.95 9.97 -18.08
CA THR A 14 10.58 11.13 -17.44
C THR A 14 11.69 10.70 -16.47
N LEU A 15 11.44 9.69 -15.62
CA LEU A 15 12.45 9.19 -14.68
C LEU A 15 13.63 8.47 -15.35
N ALA A 16 13.38 7.82 -16.49
CA ALA A 16 14.44 7.21 -17.27
C ALA A 16 15.41 8.27 -17.85
N ALA A 17 14.87 9.44 -18.22
CA ALA A 17 15.67 10.57 -18.72
C ALA A 17 16.32 11.38 -17.59
N ASP A 18 15.61 11.58 -16.48
CA ASP A 18 16.08 12.28 -15.29
C ASP A 18 15.67 11.52 -14.02
N ALA A 19 16.61 10.74 -13.47
CA ALA A 19 16.39 9.98 -12.24
C ALA A 19 16.10 10.88 -11.02
N GLY A 20 16.50 12.16 -11.08
CA GLY A 20 16.22 13.18 -10.06
C GLY A 20 14.82 13.80 -10.19
N GLY A 21 14.16 13.62 -11.33
CA GLY A 21 12.91 14.26 -11.69
C GLY A 21 11.82 14.12 -10.62
N GLN A 22 11.25 15.25 -10.22
CA GLN A 22 10.16 15.32 -9.24
C GLN A 22 8.78 15.35 -9.88
N TRP A 23 8.70 15.82 -11.13
CA TRP A 23 7.45 16.00 -11.88
C TRP A 23 7.59 15.39 -13.27
N CYS A 24 6.52 14.80 -13.78
CA CYS A 24 6.45 14.38 -15.17
C CYS A 24 6.37 15.62 -16.07
N GLY A 25 7.26 15.73 -17.06
CA GLY A 25 7.29 16.86 -17.99
C GLY A 25 6.05 16.97 -18.88
N GLU A 26 5.36 15.84 -19.13
CA GLU A 26 4.19 15.79 -20.02
C GLU A 26 2.87 15.95 -19.27
N CYS A 27 2.60 15.07 -18.30
CA CYS A 27 1.31 15.08 -17.58
C CYS A 27 1.32 16.00 -16.34
N GLY A 28 2.49 16.50 -15.93
CA GLY A 28 2.65 17.39 -14.78
C GLY A 28 2.30 16.73 -13.43
N GLN A 29 2.33 15.40 -13.34
CA GLN A 29 2.10 14.69 -12.09
C GLN A 29 3.37 14.54 -11.26
N PRO A 30 3.26 14.57 -9.92
CA PRO A 30 4.41 14.29 -9.08
C PRO A 30 4.80 12.82 -9.21
N LEU A 31 6.10 12.59 -9.39
CA LEU A 31 6.73 11.27 -9.58
C LEU A 31 6.98 10.57 -8.23
N VAL A 32 5.91 10.24 -7.50
CA VAL A 32 6.00 9.62 -6.17
C VAL A 32 6.54 8.18 -6.28
N ARG A 33 7.60 7.88 -5.52
CA ARG A 33 8.42 6.67 -5.67
C ARG A 33 7.96 5.52 -4.75
N CYS A 34 8.05 4.28 -5.23
CA CYS A 34 7.84 3.07 -4.42
C CYS A 34 8.87 2.99 -3.27
N MET A 35 8.57 2.28 -2.19
CA MET A 35 9.51 2.11 -1.07
C MET A 35 10.85 1.45 -1.48
N ALA A 36 10.83 0.69 -2.58
CA ALA A 36 11.98 -0.01 -3.15
C ALA A 36 12.38 0.57 -4.52
N PHE A 37 12.15 1.86 -4.76
CA PHE A 37 12.31 2.47 -6.08
C PHE A 37 13.70 2.29 -6.68
N ALA A 38 14.75 2.34 -5.86
CA ALA A 38 16.12 2.07 -6.28
C ALA A 38 16.31 0.71 -6.99
N GLU A 39 15.45 -0.27 -6.70
CA GLU A 39 15.46 -1.60 -7.34
C GLU A 39 14.30 -1.76 -8.32
N CYS A 40 13.14 -1.17 -8.02
CA CYS A 40 11.89 -1.37 -8.75
C CYS A 40 11.74 -0.44 -9.95
N GLY A 41 12.24 0.80 -9.86
CA GLY A 41 11.93 1.91 -10.77
C GLY A 41 10.45 2.34 -10.77
N GLY A 42 9.61 1.66 -10.00
CA GLY A 42 8.17 1.82 -9.94
C GLY A 42 7.71 3.07 -9.18
N LEU A 43 6.71 3.70 -9.77
CA LEU A 43 5.99 4.83 -9.21
C LEU A 43 4.73 4.35 -8.48
N VAL A 44 4.24 5.17 -7.56
CA VAL A 44 2.99 4.93 -6.85
C VAL A 44 1.97 6.00 -7.21
N GLY A 45 0.71 5.58 -7.38
CA GLY A 45 -0.41 6.45 -7.73
C GLY A 45 -1.25 6.87 -6.53
N ALA A 46 -2.50 7.26 -6.81
CA ALA A 46 -3.50 7.62 -5.80
C ALA A 46 -3.82 6.48 -4.83
N ASP A 47 -3.70 5.26 -5.33
CA ASP A 47 -3.83 4.00 -4.61
C ASP A 47 -2.64 3.77 -3.67
N GLY A 48 -1.46 4.30 -3.98
CA GLY A 48 -0.24 4.04 -3.22
C GLY A 48 0.37 2.67 -3.54
N GLN A 49 -0.24 1.89 -4.43
CA GLN A 49 0.27 0.60 -4.88
C GLN A 49 1.40 0.80 -5.90
N CYS A 50 2.50 0.06 -5.71
CA CYS A 50 3.54 -0.03 -6.72
C CYS A 50 3.14 -1.05 -7.78
N GLN A 51 2.84 -0.57 -9.00
CA GLN A 51 2.41 -1.41 -10.12
C GLN A 51 3.48 -2.42 -10.59
N VAL A 52 4.75 -2.22 -10.19
CA VAL A 52 5.86 -3.13 -10.51
C VAL A 52 6.04 -4.21 -9.45
N CYS A 53 5.86 -3.87 -8.16
CA CYS A 53 6.15 -4.79 -7.04
C CYS A 53 4.93 -5.56 -6.54
N VAL A 54 3.73 -5.10 -6.87
CA VAL A 54 2.48 -5.66 -6.38
C VAL A 54 1.62 -5.99 -7.60
N GLY A 55 1.77 -7.21 -8.11
CA GLY A 55 1.01 -7.74 -9.23
C GLY A 55 0.19 -8.97 -8.86
N PRO A 56 -0.72 -8.92 -7.90
CA PRO A 56 -1.52 -10.08 -7.53
C PRO A 56 -2.47 -10.48 -8.65
N LYS A 57 -2.60 -11.78 -8.88
CA LYS A 57 -3.60 -12.36 -9.77
C LYS A 57 -4.30 -13.53 -9.08
N LEU A 58 -5.54 -13.77 -9.49
CA LEU A 58 -6.28 -14.97 -9.14
C LEU A 58 -6.60 -15.71 -10.43
N ILE A 59 -6.25 -16.98 -10.50
CA ILE A 59 -6.41 -17.80 -11.70
C ILE A 59 -7.32 -18.98 -11.35
N ILE A 60 -8.47 -19.12 -12.01
CA ILE A 60 -9.29 -20.32 -11.85
C ILE A 60 -8.61 -21.46 -12.61
N GLU A 61 -8.32 -22.56 -11.90
CA GLU A 61 -7.60 -23.69 -12.48
C GLU A 61 -8.52 -24.57 -13.35
N PRO A 62 -7.99 -25.16 -14.45
CA PRO A 62 -8.69 -26.16 -15.25
C PRO A 62 -9.26 -27.31 -14.39
N GLY A 63 -10.52 -27.68 -14.62
CA GLY A 63 -11.14 -28.82 -13.93
C GLY A 63 -11.55 -28.55 -12.48
N ALA A 64 -11.56 -27.28 -12.04
CA ALA A 64 -12.21 -26.88 -10.79
C ALA A 64 -13.66 -27.43 -10.74
N THR A 65 -13.96 -28.26 -9.74
CA THR A 65 -15.29 -28.88 -9.59
C THR A 65 -16.30 -27.84 -9.12
N MET A 66 -17.04 -27.25 -10.04
CA MET A 66 -18.02 -26.19 -9.79
C MET A 66 -19.44 -26.75 -9.59
N HIS A 67 -19.57 -27.89 -8.92
CA HIS A 67 -20.85 -28.57 -8.72
C HIS A 67 -21.27 -28.47 -7.26
N ALA A 68 -22.44 -27.90 -6.98
CA ALA A 68 -23.17 -28.17 -5.75
C ALA A 68 -24.64 -28.44 -6.04
N PRO A 69 -25.24 -29.40 -5.35
CA PRO A 69 -26.69 -29.48 -5.25
C PRO A 69 -27.21 -28.27 -4.47
N VAL A 70 -28.49 -27.94 -4.68
CA VAL A 70 -29.21 -26.97 -3.84
C VAL A 70 -29.15 -27.43 -2.37
N GLY A 71 -28.79 -26.53 -1.46
CA GLY A 71 -28.53 -26.81 -0.04
C GLY A 71 -27.15 -27.43 0.25
N GLY A 72 -26.30 -27.59 -0.78
CA GLY A 72 -24.94 -28.12 -0.66
C GLY A 72 -23.85 -27.04 -0.60
N SER A 73 -22.59 -27.49 -0.61
CA SER A 73 -21.42 -26.61 -0.66
C SER A 73 -20.54 -26.89 -1.87
N VAL A 74 -20.00 -25.84 -2.52
CA VAL A 74 -19.01 -25.95 -3.61
C VAL A 74 -17.63 -25.59 -3.08
N ALA A 75 -16.63 -26.43 -3.31
CA ALA A 75 -15.24 -26.01 -3.20
C ALA A 75 -14.79 -25.37 -4.52
N LEU A 76 -14.34 -24.13 -4.47
CA LEU A 76 -13.82 -23.39 -5.62
C LEU A 76 -12.29 -23.34 -5.53
N PRO A 77 -11.56 -24.24 -6.22
CA PRO A 77 -10.10 -24.17 -6.30
C PRO A 77 -9.65 -23.11 -7.30
N PHE A 78 -8.58 -22.41 -6.95
CA PHE A 78 -7.92 -21.41 -7.78
C PHE A 78 -6.44 -21.31 -7.39
N ALA A 79 -5.63 -20.68 -8.23
CA ALA A 79 -4.27 -20.31 -7.90
C ALA A 79 -4.18 -18.81 -7.64
N LEU A 80 -3.49 -18.42 -6.58
CA LEU A 80 -3.02 -17.04 -6.42
C LEU A 80 -1.63 -16.94 -7.03
N MET A 81 -1.38 -15.87 -7.77
CA MET A 81 -0.11 -15.64 -8.45
C MET A 81 0.45 -14.25 -8.14
N ASN A 82 1.76 -14.16 -8.00
CA ASN A 82 2.48 -12.89 -8.00
C ASN A 82 3.05 -12.62 -9.41
N ALA A 83 2.34 -11.83 -10.21
CA ALA A 83 2.75 -11.45 -11.56
C ALA A 83 3.84 -10.35 -11.61
N SER A 84 4.44 -9.97 -10.47
CA SER A 84 5.60 -9.08 -10.44
C SER A 84 6.74 -9.63 -11.28
N ALA A 85 7.29 -8.82 -12.17
CA ALA A 85 8.49 -9.15 -12.96
C ALA A 85 9.81 -8.90 -12.19
N ARG A 86 9.72 -8.49 -10.91
CA ARG A 86 10.89 -8.20 -10.05
C ARG A 86 10.99 -9.21 -8.92
N ASP A 87 12.22 -9.47 -8.48
CA ASP A 87 12.62 -10.38 -7.39
C ASP A 87 12.13 -9.98 -6.00
N ARG A 88 10.82 -9.74 -5.85
CA ARG A 88 10.16 -9.49 -4.57
C ARG A 88 8.99 -10.44 -4.38
N PRO A 89 8.96 -11.18 -3.26
CA PRO A 89 7.81 -11.99 -2.93
C PRO A 89 6.63 -11.12 -2.48
N LEU A 90 5.42 -11.66 -2.66
CA LEU A 90 4.21 -11.22 -1.99
C LEU A 90 3.92 -12.17 -0.84
N PHE A 91 3.66 -11.61 0.34
CA PHE A 91 3.24 -12.38 1.51
C PHE A 91 1.72 -12.36 1.58
N VAL A 92 1.05 -13.48 1.41
CA VAL A 92 -0.40 -13.58 1.55
C VAL A 92 -0.75 -13.67 3.03
N THR A 93 -1.33 -12.60 3.55
CA THR A 93 -1.64 -12.41 4.98
C THR A 93 -3.04 -12.86 5.37
N GLY A 94 -3.89 -13.14 4.38
CA GLY A 94 -5.20 -13.74 4.60
C GLY A 94 -6.00 -13.94 3.32
N LEU A 95 -7.00 -14.80 3.45
CA LEU A 95 -7.97 -15.15 2.41
C LEU A 95 -9.36 -15.19 3.06
N TRP A 96 -10.35 -14.65 2.36
CA TRP A 96 -11.74 -14.59 2.79
C TRP A 96 -12.67 -14.85 1.61
N SER A 97 -13.86 -15.35 1.91
CA SER A 97 -14.95 -15.52 0.96
C SER A 97 -16.26 -14.99 1.54
N ARG A 98 -17.20 -14.62 0.66
CA ARG A 98 -18.60 -14.41 1.02
C ARG A 98 -19.51 -14.60 -0.19
N GLU A 99 -20.73 -15.03 0.08
CA GLU A 99 -21.83 -15.14 -0.88
C GLU A 99 -22.85 -14.04 -0.59
N ALA A 100 -23.17 -13.87 0.69
CA ALA A 100 -23.90 -12.75 1.26
C ALA A 100 -23.30 -12.38 2.63
N GLY A 101 -23.56 -11.16 3.10
CA GLY A 101 -23.21 -10.74 4.45
C GLY A 101 -21.70 -10.56 4.71
N ASP A 102 -21.26 -11.06 5.86
CA ASP A 102 -19.92 -10.82 6.42
C ASP A 102 -18.84 -11.73 5.80
N TRP A 103 -17.61 -11.21 5.77
CA TRP A 103 -16.45 -11.95 5.29
C TRP A 103 -16.12 -13.15 6.17
N ARG A 104 -16.00 -14.32 5.55
CA ARG A 104 -15.62 -15.56 6.21
C ARG A 104 -14.16 -15.86 5.91
N LYS A 105 -13.34 -16.00 6.96
CA LYS A 105 -11.91 -16.29 6.80
C LYS A 105 -11.71 -17.73 6.35
N GLU A 106 -10.93 -17.91 5.29
CA GLU A 106 -10.58 -19.20 4.72
C GLU A 106 -9.18 -19.63 5.14
N ARG A 107 -8.94 -20.94 5.10
CA ARG A 107 -7.64 -21.51 5.48
C ARG A 107 -6.67 -21.45 4.30
N LEU A 108 -5.49 -20.90 4.53
CA LEU A 108 -4.37 -20.94 3.60
C LEU A 108 -3.24 -21.78 4.23
N GLY A 109 -2.64 -22.68 3.45
CA GLY A 109 -1.57 -23.59 3.92
C GLY A 109 -0.16 -23.05 3.70
N TRP A 110 -0.03 -21.87 3.13
CA TRP A 110 1.20 -21.22 2.70
C TRP A 110 1.02 -19.69 2.84
N GLU A 111 2.11 -18.92 2.85
CA GLU A 111 2.05 -17.48 3.10
C GLU A 111 2.91 -16.65 2.13
N GLU A 112 3.69 -17.27 1.25
CA GLU A 112 4.65 -16.58 0.38
C GLU A 112 4.45 -16.97 -1.08
N LEU A 113 4.50 -15.98 -1.97
CA LEU A 113 4.51 -16.12 -3.43
C LEU A 113 5.72 -15.36 -3.99
N GLY A 114 6.73 -16.09 -4.45
CA GLY A 114 7.84 -15.55 -5.21
C GLY A 114 7.39 -14.90 -6.53
N PRO A 115 8.29 -14.18 -7.22
CA PRO A 115 8.00 -13.57 -8.51
C PRO A 115 7.60 -14.63 -9.54
N GLN A 116 6.52 -14.37 -10.28
CA GLN A 116 5.91 -15.30 -11.24
C GLN A 116 5.45 -16.65 -10.63
N GLU A 117 5.52 -16.80 -9.31
CA GLU A 117 5.07 -18.00 -8.62
C GLU A 117 3.55 -18.01 -8.50
N ARG A 118 2.99 -19.22 -8.56
CA ARG A 118 1.58 -19.51 -8.30
C ARG A 118 1.47 -20.57 -7.21
N ALA A 119 0.50 -20.42 -6.31
CA ALA A 119 0.20 -21.41 -5.31
C ALA A 119 -1.32 -21.67 -5.21
N PRO A 120 -1.73 -22.94 -5.02
CA PRO A 120 -3.14 -23.32 -5.01
C PRO A 120 -3.82 -22.86 -3.72
N ALA A 121 -5.05 -22.41 -3.84
CA ALA A 121 -5.94 -22.02 -2.77
C ALA A 121 -7.37 -22.48 -3.10
N SER A 122 -8.25 -22.43 -2.11
CA SER A 122 -9.65 -22.75 -2.32
C SER A 122 -10.52 -21.98 -1.36
N VAL A 123 -11.75 -21.66 -1.79
CA VAL A 123 -12.80 -21.13 -0.94
C VAL A 123 -13.98 -22.10 -0.98
N ILE A 124 -14.79 -22.12 0.08
CA ILE A 124 -15.97 -23.00 0.12
C ILE A 124 -17.22 -22.11 0.08
N ALA A 125 -18.01 -22.25 -0.97
CA ALA A 125 -19.35 -21.71 -1.07
C ALA A 125 -20.32 -22.58 -0.27
N ARG A 126 -21.17 -22.01 0.57
CA ARG A 126 -22.07 -22.71 1.50
C ARG A 126 -23.53 -22.29 1.38
N GLU A 127 -23.80 -21.06 0.95
CA GLU A 127 -25.15 -20.46 0.93
C GLU A 127 -25.80 -20.61 -0.45
N ILE A 128 -26.04 -21.85 -0.87
CA ILE A 128 -26.65 -22.17 -2.17
C ILE A 128 -28.08 -22.68 -1.95
N ASP A 129 -28.98 -21.77 -1.62
CA ASP A 129 -30.31 -22.16 -1.12
C ASP A 129 -31.36 -22.37 -2.23
N LYS A 130 -31.05 -21.96 -3.47
CA LYS A 130 -31.97 -22.03 -4.61
C LYS A 130 -31.24 -22.27 -5.92
N PRO A 131 -31.91 -22.85 -6.94
CA PRO A 131 -31.42 -22.82 -8.31
C PRO A 131 -31.24 -21.38 -8.80
N GLY A 132 -30.29 -21.18 -9.70
CA GLY A 132 -30.00 -19.89 -10.33
C GLY A 132 -28.54 -19.46 -10.18
N MET A 133 -28.30 -18.18 -10.46
CA MET A 133 -26.98 -17.58 -10.39
C MET A 133 -26.65 -17.15 -8.96
N HIS A 134 -25.46 -17.51 -8.50
CA HIS A 134 -24.90 -17.19 -7.19
C HIS A 134 -23.57 -16.45 -7.39
N GLU A 135 -23.36 -15.39 -6.64
CA GLU A 135 -22.10 -14.63 -6.63
C GLU A 135 -21.29 -15.05 -5.42
N ILE A 136 -20.02 -15.37 -5.64
CA ILE A 136 -19.02 -15.55 -4.59
C ILE A 136 -17.99 -14.46 -4.76
N GLU A 137 -17.82 -13.64 -3.74
CA GLU A 137 -16.74 -12.69 -3.66
C GLU A 137 -15.58 -13.30 -2.88
N ILE A 138 -14.39 -13.28 -3.50
CA ILE A 138 -13.15 -13.76 -2.90
C ILE A 138 -12.29 -12.54 -2.62
N MET A 139 -11.84 -12.38 -1.38
CA MET A 139 -10.89 -11.35 -0.99
C MET A 139 -9.61 -11.99 -0.46
N PHE A 140 -8.46 -11.44 -0.82
CA PHE A 140 -7.18 -11.84 -0.26
C PHE A 140 -6.34 -10.61 0.04
N ALA A 141 -5.59 -10.67 1.14
CA ALA A 141 -4.71 -9.60 1.58
C ALA A 141 -3.26 -10.00 1.36
N VAL A 142 -2.49 -9.11 0.75
CA VAL A 142 -1.07 -9.30 0.46
C VAL A 142 -0.23 -8.23 1.14
N ALA A 143 0.98 -8.57 1.52
CA ALA A 143 1.99 -7.64 1.98
C ALA A 143 3.21 -7.71 1.05
N THR A 144 3.75 -6.54 0.71
CA THR A 144 5.07 -6.41 0.12
C THR A 144 6.00 -5.85 1.18
N ARG A 145 7.21 -6.42 1.28
CA ARG A 145 8.21 -6.03 2.27
C ARG A 145 9.44 -5.48 1.59
N TYR A 146 9.99 -4.40 2.13
CA TYR A 146 11.27 -3.89 1.71
C TYR A 146 12.07 -3.34 2.89
N LYS A 147 13.24 -3.93 3.14
CA LYS A 147 14.04 -3.66 4.33
C LYS A 147 13.18 -3.88 5.59
N GLN A 148 12.96 -2.84 6.39
CA GLN A 148 12.15 -2.89 7.61
C GLN A 148 10.74 -2.30 7.41
N ARG A 149 10.32 -2.07 6.16
CA ARG A 149 9.03 -1.51 5.80
C ARG A 149 8.13 -2.58 5.19
N GLU A 150 6.83 -2.43 5.42
CA GLU A 150 5.82 -3.34 4.91
C GLU A 150 4.61 -2.54 4.43
N GLU A 151 4.19 -2.75 3.17
CA GLU A 151 2.92 -2.23 2.68
C GLU A 151 1.94 -3.37 2.43
N ARG A 152 0.71 -3.22 2.93
CA ARG A 152 -0.36 -4.22 2.86
C ARG A 152 -1.50 -3.76 1.99
N PHE A 153 -2.07 -4.65 1.21
CA PHE A 153 -3.16 -4.37 0.28
C PHE A 153 -4.18 -5.50 0.33
N ALA A 154 -5.46 -5.22 0.10
CA ALA A 154 -6.48 -6.24 -0.08
C ALA A 154 -7.07 -6.13 -1.49
N PHE A 155 -7.27 -7.29 -2.11
CA PHE A 155 -7.82 -7.41 -3.45
C PHE A 155 -9.02 -8.34 -3.41
N SER A 156 -9.98 -8.10 -4.29
CA SER A 156 -11.09 -9.01 -4.49
C SER A 156 -11.38 -9.29 -5.95
N THR A 157 -12.01 -10.43 -6.17
CA THR A 157 -12.66 -10.78 -7.43
C THR A 157 -14.00 -11.43 -7.15
N ARG A 158 -14.85 -11.47 -8.17
CA ARG A 158 -16.19 -12.04 -8.11
C ARG A 158 -16.28 -13.20 -9.08
N VAL A 159 -16.81 -14.30 -8.58
CA VAL A 159 -17.03 -15.53 -9.34
C VAL A 159 -18.52 -15.80 -9.35
N LEU A 160 -19.09 -15.89 -10.55
CA LEU A 160 -20.49 -16.25 -10.72
C LEU A 160 -20.61 -17.75 -10.94
N LEU A 161 -21.41 -18.42 -10.11
CA LEU A 161 -21.77 -19.83 -10.23
C LEU A 161 -23.23 -19.96 -10.67
N THR A 162 -23.56 -20.89 -11.55
CA THR A 162 -24.96 -21.22 -11.85
C THR A 162 -25.28 -22.61 -11.31
N VAL A 163 -26.36 -22.71 -10.53
CA VAL A 163 -26.81 -23.93 -9.87
C VAL A 163 -28.13 -24.37 -10.49
N GLN A 164 -28.20 -25.60 -10.98
CA GLN A 164 -29.40 -26.15 -11.62
C GLN A 164 -30.39 -26.72 -10.59
N GLY A 165 -31.69 -26.68 -10.91
CA GLY A 165 -32.73 -27.37 -10.16
C GLY A 165 -32.87 -28.84 -10.58
N GLU A 166 -33.50 -29.68 -9.74
CA GLU A 166 -33.56 -31.16 -9.84
C GLU A 166 -34.34 -31.75 -11.05
N SER A 167 -34.29 -31.18 -12.25
CA SER A 167 -35.10 -31.66 -13.40
C SER A 167 -34.35 -32.09 -14.66
N SER A 168 -33.06 -32.39 -14.57
CA SER A 168 -32.35 -33.08 -15.67
C SER A 168 -31.39 -34.13 -15.15
N SER A 169 -31.61 -35.38 -15.57
CA SER A 169 -30.79 -36.57 -15.30
C SER A 169 -29.43 -36.56 -16.03
N SER A 170 -28.83 -35.40 -16.19
CA SER A 170 -27.61 -35.18 -16.96
C SER A 170 -26.84 -34.04 -16.29
N GLY A 171 -25.60 -34.33 -15.89
CA GLY A 171 -24.77 -33.36 -15.16
C GLY A 171 -24.49 -32.10 -15.99
N PRO A 172 -24.32 -30.93 -15.34
CA PRO A 172 -24.15 -29.67 -16.03
C PRO A 172 -22.82 -29.60 -16.80
N THR A 173 -22.85 -29.12 -18.04
CA THR A 173 -21.68 -28.82 -18.88
C THR A 173 -21.44 -27.31 -18.90
N ILE A 174 -20.20 -26.85 -18.72
CA ILE A 174 -19.83 -25.43 -18.58
C ILE A 174 -19.18 -24.92 -19.87
N GLN A 175 -19.70 -23.81 -20.42
CA GLN A 175 -18.97 -22.93 -21.35
C GLN A 175 -18.67 -21.61 -20.63
N ILE A 176 -17.60 -20.92 -21.02
CA ILE A 176 -17.08 -19.73 -20.34
C ILE A 176 -16.70 -18.71 -21.42
N SER A 177 -17.22 -17.49 -21.34
CA SER A 177 -16.86 -16.37 -22.21
C SER A 177 -16.10 -15.30 -21.40
N SER A 178 -14.94 -14.88 -21.89
CA SER A 178 -14.05 -13.91 -21.23
C SER A 178 -14.31 -12.45 -21.63
N GLU A 179 -15.39 -12.16 -22.36
CA GLU A 179 -15.66 -10.84 -22.93
C GLU A 179 -16.84 -10.18 -22.21
N ASN A 180 -16.57 -9.49 -21.09
CA ASN A 180 -17.45 -8.43 -20.59
C ASN A 180 -16.66 -7.44 -19.73
N GLU A 181 -16.19 -6.37 -20.36
CA GLU A 181 -15.40 -5.29 -19.72
C GLU A 181 -16.20 -4.41 -18.75
N MET A 182 -17.53 -4.60 -18.60
CA MET A 182 -18.37 -3.65 -17.86
C MET A 182 -19.04 -4.16 -16.58
N ASN A 183 -19.10 -5.45 -16.28
CA ASN A 183 -19.80 -5.96 -15.07
C ASN A 183 -19.24 -7.30 -14.59
N GLY A 184 -18.04 -7.31 -14.01
CA GLY A 184 -17.42 -8.53 -13.45
C GLY A 184 -17.12 -9.61 -14.50
N ASN A 185 -16.31 -10.60 -14.14
CA ASN A 185 -16.05 -11.73 -15.03
C ASN A 185 -17.30 -12.64 -15.00
N VAL A 186 -18.11 -12.58 -16.05
CA VAL A 186 -19.34 -13.38 -16.12
C VAL A 186 -19.02 -14.76 -16.69
N ILE A 187 -19.15 -15.80 -15.86
CA ILE A 187 -19.07 -17.19 -16.30
C ILE A 187 -20.50 -17.61 -16.74
N GLN A 188 -20.78 -17.59 -18.05
CA GLN A 188 -22.10 -17.94 -18.63
C GLN A 188 -22.18 -19.40 -19.06
N ILE A 189 -23.01 -20.21 -18.39
CA ILE A 189 -23.16 -21.65 -18.64
C ILE A 189 -24.28 -21.90 -19.68
N HIS A 190 -23.94 -22.52 -20.83
CA HIS A 190 -24.89 -22.94 -21.87
C HIS A 190 -24.81 -24.44 -22.21
N ASP A 191 -25.97 -25.02 -22.50
CA ASP A 191 -26.20 -26.39 -22.97
C ASP A 191 -25.88 -26.50 -24.47
N ASN A 192 -24.97 -27.39 -24.84
CA ASN A 192 -24.73 -27.80 -26.22
C ASN A 192 -24.99 -29.30 -26.37
N THR A 193 -26.23 -29.73 -26.13
CA THR A 193 -26.68 -31.06 -26.53
C THR A 193 -28.00 -31.04 -27.30
N ALA A 194 -27.97 -30.35 -28.45
CA ALA A 194 -28.83 -30.70 -29.58
C ALA A 194 -27.95 -31.22 -30.74
N GLY A 195 -27.54 -32.49 -30.64
CA GLY A 195 -27.17 -33.35 -31.76
C GLY A 195 -25.80 -33.13 -32.42
N SER A 196 -24.79 -33.90 -31.99
CA SER A 196 -23.94 -34.72 -32.86
C SER A 196 -22.93 -35.49 -32.00
N GLU A 197 -22.80 -36.79 -32.28
CA GLU A 197 -21.80 -37.69 -31.72
C GLU A 197 -20.37 -37.14 -31.93
N GLU A 198 -19.43 -37.53 -31.05
CA GLU A 198 -18.06 -36.99 -30.85
C GLU A 198 -17.94 -35.77 -29.92
N GLY A 199 -18.29 -35.96 -28.64
CA GLY A 199 -18.06 -34.97 -27.59
C GLY A 199 -16.59 -34.87 -27.18
N SER A 200 -15.81 -34.03 -27.85
CA SER A 200 -14.56 -33.52 -27.30
C SER A 200 -14.88 -32.67 -26.07
N GLY A 201 -14.69 -33.20 -24.87
CA GLY A 201 -14.76 -32.41 -23.64
C GLY A 201 -13.80 -31.23 -23.76
N LYS A 202 -14.31 -30.01 -23.88
CA LYS A 202 -13.46 -28.82 -23.93
C LYS A 202 -12.83 -28.66 -22.55
N VAL A 203 -11.52 -28.89 -22.50
CA VAL A 203 -10.68 -28.57 -21.35
C VAL A 203 -10.83 -27.08 -21.06
N ILE A 204 -11.26 -26.73 -19.85
CA ILE A 204 -11.30 -25.33 -19.39
C ILE A 204 -9.86 -24.85 -19.36
N GLU A 205 -9.51 -23.87 -20.20
CA GLU A 205 -8.24 -23.17 -20.09
C GLU A 205 -8.26 -22.32 -18.81
N ALA A 206 -7.11 -22.17 -18.16
CA ALA A 206 -7.00 -21.40 -16.91
C ALA A 206 -7.51 -19.96 -17.11
N ILE A 207 -8.36 -19.46 -16.21
CA ILE A 207 -8.99 -18.14 -16.36
C ILE A 207 -8.27 -17.15 -15.47
N ASP A 208 -7.64 -16.13 -16.07
CA ASP A 208 -7.08 -15.00 -15.33
C ASP A 208 -8.20 -14.06 -14.89
N MET A 209 -8.45 -13.99 -13.59
CA MET A 209 -9.50 -13.18 -13.02
C MET A 209 -9.02 -11.76 -12.77
N ASN A 210 -9.75 -10.79 -13.33
CA ASN A 210 -9.63 -9.40 -12.89
C ASN A 210 -9.81 -9.28 -11.37
N VAL A 211 -8.78 -8.72 -10.71
CA VAL A 211 -8.79 -8.39 -9.29
C VAL A 211 -8.84 -6.88 -9.11
N VAL A 212 -9.62 -6.42 -8.13
CA VAL A 212 -9.78 -5.00 -7.81
C VAL A 212 -9.31 -4.78 -6.38
N ARG A 213 -8.58 -3.69 -6.16
CA ARG A 213 -8.14 -3.31 -4.81
C ARG A 213 -9.31 -2.80 -3.96
N LEU A 214 -9.34 -3.19 -2.70
CA LEU A 214 -10.37 -2.85 -1.72
C LEU A 214 -9.90 -1.84 -0.67
N ASP A 215 -9.56 -0.62 -1.09
CA ASP A 215 -9.08 0.46 -0.20
C ASP A 215 -9.97 0.72 1.03
N ARG A 216 -11.29 0.56 0.89
CA ARG A 216 -12.25 0.83 1.98
C ARG A 216 -12.28 -0.30 2.99
N GLU A 217 -12.31 -1.54 2.52
CA GLU A 217 -12.32 -2.74 3.34
C GLU A 217 -10.96 -2.91 4.03
N GLU A 218 -9.86 -2.56 3.37
CA GLU A 218 -8.52 -2.46 3.95
C GLU A 218 -8.52 -1.69 5.28
N SER A 219 -9.19 -0.54 5.30
CA SER A 219 -9.33 0.30 6.49
C SER A 219 -10.35 -0.26 7.48
N THR A 220 -11.51 -0.71 7.00
CA THR A 220 -12.63 -1.14 7.85
C THR A 220 -12.31 -2.41 8.63
N LEU A 221 -11.58 -3.33 8.00
CA LEU A 221 -11.17 -4.62 8.56
C LEU A 221 -9.76 -4.58 9.17
N GLY A 222 -9.09 -3.43 9.15
CA GLY A 222 -7.75 -3.27 9.73
C GLY A 222 -6.64 -4.05 9.01
N LEU A 223 -6.83 -4.41 7.74
CA LEU A 223 -5.92 -5.27 6.97
C LEU A 223 -4.58 -4.56 6.66
N ARG A 224 -4.55 -3.22 6.74
CA ARG A 224 -3.34 -2.41 6.57
C ARG A 224 -2.29 -2.63 7.67
N GLY A 225 -2.61 -3.31 8.77
CA GLY A 225 -1.65 -3.68 9.81
C GLY A 225 -1.19 -2.56 10.74
N MET A 226 -1.40 -1.30 10.37
CA MET A 226 -1.30 -0.13 11.26
C MET A 226 -2.63 0.62 11.23
N GLN A 227 -3.07 1.08 12.39
CA GLN A 227 -4.26 1.91 12.52
C GLN A 227 -3.89 3.29 13.06
N GLY A 228 -4.15 4.31 12.24
CA GLY A 228 -4.16 5.71 12.65
C GLY A 228 -5.59 6.23 12.60
N LYS A 229 -5.86 7.28 13.38
CA LYS A 229 -7.14 8.00 13.29
C LYS A 229 -7.33 8.68 11.92
N TYR A 230 -6.22 9.04 11.28
CA TYR A 230 -6.19 9.73 9.99
C TYR A 230 -5.34 8.95 8.99
N HIS A 231 -5.71 9.07 7.70
CA HIS A 231 -5.02 8.41 6.59
C HIS A 231 -4.09 9.39 5.89
N VAL A 232 -2.78 9.19 6.04
CA VAL A 232 -1.74 9.96 5.38
C VAL A 232 -1.36 9.26 4.09
N ARG A 233 -1.75 9.85 2.96
CA ARG A 233 -1.44 9.29 1.63
C ARG A 233 0.03 9.53 1.27
N ARG A 234 0.57 8.67 0.39
CA ARG A 234 1.91 8.87 -0.22
C ARG A 234 2.03 10.20 -0.98
N SER A 235 0.89 10.77 -1.41
CA SER A 235 0.80 12.07 -2.08
C SER A 235 0.68 13.27 -1.13
N ALA A 236 0.67 13.07 0.19
CA ALA A 236 0.57 14.18 1.13
C ALA A 236 1.81 15.08 1.03
N GLU A 237 1.59 16.39 0.91
CA GLU A 237 2.68 17.36 0.83
C GLU A 237 3.27 17.63 2.20
N PHE A 238 4.58 17.78 2.30
CA PHE A 238 5.27 18.15 3.53
C PHE A 238 5.58 19.63 3.53
N HIS A 239 5.20 20.32 4.61
CA HIS A 239 5.45 21.74 4.81
C HIS A 239 6.27 21.94 6.08
N PHE A 240 7.27 22.82 6.01
CA PHE A 240 8.20 23.04 7.11
C PHE A 240 8.14 24.49 7.58
N GLU A 241 7.99 24.69 8.88
CA GLU A 241 7.85 26.01 9.51
C GLU A 241 8.91 26.21 10.59
N GLY A 242 9.46 27.42 10.70
CA GLY A 242 10.42 27.79 11.74
C GLY A 242 11.82 27.18 11.60
N PHE A 243 12.14 26.57 10.46
CA PHE A 243 13.50 26.20 10.08
C PHE A 243 14.25 27.43 9.55
N PRO A 244 15.58 27.51 9.72
CA PRO A 244 16.35 28.63 9.19
C PRO A 244 16.39 28.55 7.66
N GLU A 245 16.33 29.69 6.97
CA GLU A 245 16.34 29.75 5.49
C GLU A 245 17.57 29.08 4.89
N ASP A 246 18.70 29.14 5.60
CA ASP A 246 19.93 28.47 5.21
C ASP A 246 19.85 26.93 5.30
N ASP A 247 18.98 26.35 6.12
CA ASP A 247 18.79 24.90 6.11
C ASP A 247 17.68 24.59 5.10
N HIS A 248 18.10 24.41 3.84
CA HIS A 248 17.19 24.05 2.76
C HIS A 248 16.36 22.80 3.13
N VAL A 249 15.04 22.94 3.09
CA VAL A 249 14.05 21.89 3.43
C VAL A 249 13.14 21.61 2.23
N PRO A 250 12.79 20.33 1.97
CA PRO A 250 11.95 19.94 0.82
C PRO A 250 10.46 20.23 1.09
N SER A 251 10.09 21.50 1.15
CA SER A 251 8.73 21.98 1.46
C SER A 251 7.81 22.01 0.23
N GLY A 252 6.51 21.81 0.45
CA GLY A 252 5.47 21.85 -0.60
C GLY A 252 5.43 20.64 -1.52
N LEU A 253 6.11 19.55 -1.18
CA LEU A 253 6.21 18.35 -2.01
C LEU A 253 5.91 17.07 -1.20
N PRO A 254 5.42 16.00 -1.84
CA PRO A 254 5.40 14.68 -1.23
C PRO A 254 6.81 14.15 -0.92
N ILE A 255 6.92 12.99 -0.29
CA ILE A 255 8.22 12.34 -0.11
C ILE A 255 8.69 11.77 -1.45
N MET A 256 9.55 12.53 -2.11
CA MET A 256 10.07 12.21 -3.44
C MET A 256 11.39 11.45 -3.41
N THR A 257 11.96 11.16 -2.25
CA THR A 257 13.29 10.53 -2.15
C THR A 257 13.27 9.10 -2.71
N PRO A 258 14.39 8.58 -3.25
CA PRO A 258 14.45 7.23 -3.83
C PRO A 258 14.13 6.09 -2.84
N ASP A 259 14.32 6.34 -1.54
CA ASP A 259 14.00 5.41 -0.46
C ASP A 259 12.61 5.68 0.16
N GLY A 260 11.91 6.72 -0.32
CA GLY A 260 10.57 7.11 0.11
C GLY A 260 10.50 7.51 1.58
N LEU A 261 11.60 8.09 2.10
CA LEU A 261 11.84 8.51 3.48
C LEU A 261 12.33 9.97 3.52
N LEU A 262 11.98 10.71 4.57
CA LEU A 262 12.61 11.97 4.95
C LEU A 262 13.55 11.73 6.12
N ALA A 263 14.85 11.92 5.91
CA ALA A 263 15.87 11.78 6.93
C ALA A 263 16.06 13.09 7.70
N PHE A 264 15.99 13.01 9.03
CA PHE A 264 16.24 14.14 9.94
C PHE A 264 17.53 13.90 10.72
N GLY A 265 18.38 14.92 10.86
CA GLY A 265 19.58 14.83 11.69
C GLY A 265 20.46 16.07 11.62
N ARG A 266 21.63 16.05 12.26
CA ARG A 266 22.52 17.23 12.32
C ARG A 266 23.31 17.50 11.03
N GLU A 267 23.40 16.50 10.15
CA GLU A 267 24.16 16.60 8.91
C GLU A 267 23.48 17.59 7.94
N ARG A 268 24.25 18.17 7.03
CA ARG A 268 23.70 19.08 6.02
C ARG A 268 22.64 18.38 5.18
N SER A 269 21.76 19.17 4.58
CA SER A 269 20.75 18.65 3.66
C SER A 269 21.42 18.02 2.42
N ARG A 270 20.73 17.10 1.75
CA ARG A 270 21.20 16.44 0.52
C ARG A 270 21.54 17.45 -0.57
N GLU A 271 20.75 18.51 -0.70
CA GLU A 271 21.02 19.60 -1.64
C GLU A 271 22.32 20.35 -1.33
N LYS A 272 22.74 20.39 -0.07
CA LYS A 272 24.02 20.95 0.38
C LYS A 272 25.12 19.89 0.52
N GLY A 273 24.95 18.73 -0.13
CA GLY A 273 25.94 17.65 -0.19
C GLY A 273 26.01 16.75 1.06
N GLY A 274 25.04 16.83 1.96
CA GLY A 274 24.95 15.93 3.12
C GLY A 274 24.02 14.74 2.91
N ALA A 275 23.71 14.00 3.98
CA ALA A 275 22.88 12.79 3.93
C ALA A 275 21.47 12.95 4.52
N SER A 276 21.17 14.09 5.15
CA SER A 276 19.83 14.38 5.71
C SER A 276 18.95 15.10 4.69
N ASP A 277 17.63 14.96 4.78
CA ASP A 277 16.68 15.77 4.01
C ASP A 277 16.31 17.03 4.79
N VAL A 278 16.22 16.93 6.12
CA VAL A 278 15.91 18.05 7.02
C VAL A 278 16.99 18.12 8.10
N ARG A 279 17.73 19.22 8.11
CA ARG A 279 18.73 19.45 9.15
C ARG A 279 18.06 19.95 10.43
N ILE A 280 18.46 19.36 11.54
CA ILE A 280 18.02 19.77 12.87
C ILE A 280 19.23 19.94 13.79
N LEU A 281 19.27 21.08 14.47
CA LEU A 281 20.30 21.47 15.41
C LEU A 281 19.62 21.98 16.68
N ALA A 282 20.22 21.72 17.83
CA ALA A 282 19.78 22.29 19.10
C ALA A 282 20.07 23.79 19.13
N THR A 283 19.22 24.54 19.80
CA THR A 283 19.36 25.99 19.95
C THR A 283 19.35 26.36 21.40
N ALA A 284 20.32 27.18 21.79
CA ALA A 284 20.39 27.77 23.12
C ALA A 284 19.21 28.73 23.36
N PRO A 285 18.90 29.07 24.62
CA PRO A 285 17.80 29.98 24.96
C PRO A 285 17.91 31.35 24.27
N GLU A 286 19.12 31.80 23.95
CA GLU A 286 19.36 33.07 23.23
C GLU A 286 19.12 32.96 21.71
N GLY A 287 18.62 31.82 21.22
CA GLY A 287 18.28 31.60 19.81
C GLY A 287 19.46 31.25 18.90
N ARG A 288 20.68 31.14 19.45
CA ARG A 288 21.86 30.69 18.71
C ARG A 288 21.92 29.17 18.68
N VAL A 289 22.54 28.62 17.64
CA VAL A 289 22.83 27.18 17.57
C VAL A 289 23.76 26.80 18.72
N ASP A 290 23.36 25.79 19.49
CA ASP A 290 24.20 25.17 20.50
C ASP A 290 24.93 24.00 19.85
N ASN A 291 26.24 24.16 19.63
CA ASN A 291 27.05 23.15 18.96
C ASN A 291 27.24 21.89 19.82
N GLU A 292 27.33 22.03 21.15
CA GLU A 292 27.58 20.90 22.05
C GLU A 292 26.33 20.03 22.17
N LEU A 293 25.17 20.64 22.44
CA LEU A 293 23.90 19.91 22.46
C LEU A 293 23.55 19.32 21.09
N SER A 294 23.91 20.00 20.00
CA SER A 294 23.70 19.46 18.65
C SER A 294 24.51 18.19 18.37
N LEU A 295 25.58 17.89 19.12
CA LEU A 295 26.31 16.62 19.00
C LEU A 295 25.52 15.43 19.55
N LEU A 296 24.54 15.67 20.42
CA LEU A 296 23.60 14.64 20.89
C LEU A 296 22.66 14.19 19.76
N ILE A 297 22.47 15.02 18.74
CA ILE A 297 21.71 14.69 17.55
C ILE A 297 22.65 13.94 16.58
N SER A 298 22.25 12.73 16.20
CA SER A 298 23.02 11.94 15.24
C SER A 298 22.99 12.58 13.84
N ARG A 299 24.00 12.29 13.02
CA ARG A 299 24.06 12.77 11.61
C ARG A 299 22.77 12.50 10.84
N ARG A 300 22.25 11.29 11.00
CA ARG A 300 20.88 10.86 10.68
C ARG A 300 20.28 10.30 11.96
N HIS A 301 19.32 11.00 12.53
CA HIS A 301 18.79 10.79 13.87
C HIS A 301 17.44 10.07 13.87
N PHE A 302 16.55 10.38 12.94
CA PHE A 302 15.34 9.61 12.69
C PHE A 302 14.89 9.78 11.24
N ASP A 303 14.02 8.88 10.80
CA ASP A 303 13.35 8.95 9.50
C ASP A 303 11.85 9.16 9.70
N VAL A 304 11.22 9.91 8.79
CA VAL A 304 9.77 10.00 8.67
C VAL A 304 9.35 9.46 7.30
N PHE A 305 8.31 8.64 7.27
CA PHE A 305 7.78 8.08 6.02
C PHE A 305 6.31 7.73 6.15
N VAL A 306 5.67 7.53 5.01
CA VAL A 306 4.30 7.00 4.95
C VAL A 306 4.38 5.50 4.69
N GLU A 307 3.73 4.71 5.54
CA GLU A 307 3.56 3.26 5.41
C GLU A 307 2.13 2.91 5.83
N ASN A 308 1.42 2.08 5.04
CA ASN A 308 0.05 1.64 5.36
C ASN A 308 -0.91 2.82 5.70
N ASP A 309 -0.82 3.90 4.93
CA ASP A 309 -1.51 5.18 5.15
C ASP A 309 -1.30 5.84 6.53
N CYS A 310 -0.22 5.50 7.22
CA CYS A 310 0.18 6.13 8.47
C CYS A 310 1.47 6.90 8.27
N LEU A 311 1.58 8.10 8.87
CA LEU A 311 2.86 8.78 9.02
C LEU A 311 3.62 8.07 10.15
N VAL A 312 4.79 7.53 9.84
CA VAL A 312 5.61 6.75 10.77
C VAL A 312 6.93 7.46 10.99
N LEU A 313 7.31 7.57 12.26
CA LEU A 313 8.66 7.92 12.66
C LEU A 313 9.42 6.63 13.00
N ARG A 314 10.67 6.54 12.55
CA ARG A 314 11.63 5.51 12.98
C ARG A 314 12.90 6.14 13.49
N VAL A 315 13.31 5.77 14.70
CA VAL A 315 14.56 6.25 15.30
C VAL A 315 15.76 5.58 14.65
N ARG A 316 16.79 6.37 14.31
CA ARG A 316 18.07 5.88 13.73
C ARG A 316 19.27 6.20 14.62
N GLY A 317 19.18 7.25 15.43
CA GLY A 317 20.23 7.70 16.33
C GLY A 317 20.34 6.80 17.57
N ARG A 318 21.58 6.59 18.01
CA ARG A 318 21.89 5.80 19.22
C ARG A 318 21.33 6.40 20.51
N ASN A 319 21.19 7.73 20.55
CA ASN A 319 20.72 8.44 21.74
C ASN A 319 19.19 8.34 21.92
N GLY A 320 18.47 7.80 20.94
CA GLY A 320 17.01 7.80 20.94
C GLY A 320 16.42 9.19 20.77
N LEU A 321 15.10 9.31 20.93
CA LEU A 321 14.38 10.58 21.01
C LEU A 321 13.12 10.40 21.86
N GLN A 322 12.36 11.48 22.11
CA GLN A 322 11.03 11.36 22.71
C GLN A 322 9.93 11.78 21.72
N VAL A 323 8.76 11.16 21.84
CA VAL A 323 7.52 11.60 21.19
C VAL A 323 6.46 11.75 22.26
N ASN A 324 5.96 12.98 22.45
CA ASN A 324 5.03 13.33 23.52
C ASN A 324 5.51 12.86 24.91
N GLY A 325 6.81 13.05 25.22
CA GLY A 325 7.41 12.58 26.48
C GLY A 325 7.68 11.06 26.56
N LYS A 326 7.22 10.26 25.60
CA LYS A 326 7.56 8.83 25.54
C LYS A 326 8.92 8.65 24.87
N VAL A 327 9.84 8.05 25.60
CA VAL A 327 11.16 7.64 25.11
C VAL A 327 11.04 6.55 24.04
N LEU A 328 11.76 6.73 22.94
CA LEU A 328 11.94 5.74 21.89
C LEU A 328 13.43 5.43 21.70
N ALA A 329 13.77 4.13 21.73
CA ALA A 329 15.12 3.65 21.47
C ALA A 329 15.42 3.54 19.97
N THR A 330 16.68 3.25 19.62
CA THR A 330 17.10 3.05 18.23
C THR A 330 16.31 1.94 17.55
N GLU A 331 15.97 2.13 16.27
CA GLU A 331 15.11 1.27 15.45
C GLU A 331 13.64 1.18 15.89
N GLU A 332 13.25 1.77 17.04
CA GLU A 332 11.84 1.84 17.40
C GLU A 332 11.04 2.67 16.39
N ARG A 333 9.79 2.24 16.18
CA ARG A 333 8.86 2.83 15.23
C ARG A 333 7.60 3.28 15.97
N VAL A 334 7.08 4.45 15.62
CA VAL A 334 5.82 4.96 16.15
C VAL A 334 5.00 5.63 15.05
N PRO A 335 3.69 5.36 14.95
CA PRO A 335 2.81 6.15 14.10
C PRO A 335 2.60 7.53 14.74
N LEU A 336 2.86 8.57 13.97
CA LEU A 336 2.63 9.97 14.35
C LEU A 336 1.17 10.35 14.10
N GLN A 337 0.61 11.16 15.00
CA GLN A 337 -0.73 11.73 14.95
C GLN A 337 -0.71 13.26 14.87
N ASP A 338 -1.86 13.84 14.53
CA ASP A 338 -2.03 15.30 14.53
C ASP A 338 -1.80 15.88 15.93
N GLY A 339 -0.86 16.81 16.05
CA GLY A 339 -0.50 17.47 17.30
C GLY A 339 0.69 16.87 18.03
N ASP A 340 1.21 15.72 17.59
CA ASP A 340 2.37 15.08 18.20
C ASP A 340 3.60 15.99 18.19
N THR A 341 4.40 15.86 19.24
CA THR A 341 5.66 16.59 19.40
C THR A 341 6.82 15.61 19.46
N ILE A 342 7.77 15.77 18.56
CA ILE A 342 9.02 14.99 18.48
C ILE A 342 10.11 15.82 19.15
N GLU A 343 10.83 15.23 20.09
CA GLU A 343 11.87 15.88 20.90
C GLU A 343 13.20 15.12 20.69
N PRO A 344 14.02 15.55 19.70
CA PRO A 344 15.27 14.88 19.36
C PRO A 344 16.31 14.88 20.49
N VAL A 345 16.30 15.91 21.35
CA VAL A 345 17.22 16.02 22.49
C VAL A 345 16.45 15.67 23.76
N ARG A 346 16.50 14.41 24.16
CA ARG A 346 15.65 13.83 25.21
C ARG A 346 15.71 14.56 26.54
N ASP A 347 16.90 14.99 26.95
CA ASP A 347 17.11 15.61 28.26
C ASP A 347 16.88 17.13 28.23
N HIS A 348 16.72 17.71 27.04
CA HIS A 348 16.55 19.15 26.78
C HIS A 348 15.51 19.42 25.68
N PRO A 349 14.25 18.99 25.85
CA PRO A 349 13.20 19.12 24.84
C PRO A 349 12.90 20.59 24.46
N GLU A 350 13.15 21.53 25.36
CA GLU A 350 13.00 22.98 25.15
C GLU A 350 13.96 23.55 24.09
N MET A 351 15.10 22.90 23.89
CA MET A 351 16.15 23.36 22.96
C MET A 351 15.87 22.97 21.52
N LEU A 352 15.06 21.92 21.31
CA LEU A 352 14.60 21.48 20.00
C LEU A 352 13.39 20.55 20.14
N ALA A 353 12.25 20.99 19.62
CA ALA A 353 11.06 20.20 19.44
C ALA A 353 10.48 20.42 18.04
N LEU A 354 9.85 19.39 17.46
CA LEU A 354 9.16 19.45 16.19
C LEU A 354 7.70 19.09 16.39
N LYS A 355 6.80 20.02 16.08
CA LYS A 355 5.36 19.79 16.19
C LYS A 355 4.77 19.36 14.86
N VAL A 356 4.07 18.23 14.87
CA VAL A 356 3.39 17.67 13.71
C VAL A 356 1.95 18.16 13.66
N ARG A 357 1.51 18.64 12.50
CA ARG A 357 0.13 19.04 12.24
C ARG A 357 -0.36 18.46 10.92
N PHE A 358 -1.62 18.04 10.87
CA PHE A 358 -2.22 17.49 9.66
C PHE A 358 -3.22 18.45 9.03
N ASP A 359 -3.01 18.75 7.75
CA ASP A 359 -3.98 19.37 6.88
C ASP A 359 -4.89 18.30 6.29
N ARG A 360 -6.20 18.48 6.50
CA ARG A 360 -7.17 17.39 6.39
C ARG A 360 -8.37 17.75 5.54
N GLU A 361 -8.82 16.76 4.78
CA GLU A 361 -10.14 16.68 4.16
C GLU A 361 -10.85 15.46 4.78
N HIS A 362 -11.72 15.69 5.77
CA HIS A 362 -12.32 14.64 6.61
C HIS A 362 -11.26 13.77 7.31
N SER A 363 -11.22 12.46 7.04
CA SER A 363 -10.23 11.51 7.60
C SER A 363 -8.94 11.43 6.78
N ARG A 364 -8.86 12.09 5.62
CA ARG A 364 -7.70 12.06 4.72
C ARG A 364 -6.79 13.24 5.01
N VAL A 365 -5.50 12.97 5.15
CA VAL A 365 -4.45 13.98 5.28
C VAL A 365 -3.90 14.30 3.89
N THR A 366 -4.02 15.55 3.49
CA THR A 366 -3.52 16.09 2.21
C THR A 366 -2.18 16.81 2.38
N GLY A 367 -1.86 17.25 3.60
CA GLY A 367 -0.59 17.86 3.93
C GLY A 367 -0.16 17.58 5.37
N VAL A 368 1.15 17.49 5.58
CA VAL A 368 1.79 17.33 6.88
C VAL A 368 2.66 18.55 7.13
N ARG A 369 2.36 19.33 8.16
CA ARG A 369 3.22 20.42 8.61
C ARG A 369 4.09 19.98 9.77
N ILE A 370 5.38 20.28 9.68
CA ILE A 370 6.36 20.05 10.75
C ILE A 370 6.91 21.41 11.14
N ALA A 371 6.53 21.88 12.33
CA ALA A 371 6.95 23.18 12.85
C ALA A 371 8.08 23.00 13.88
N ARG A 372 9.22 23.66 13.66
CA ARG A 372 10.34 23.69 14.59
C ARG A 372 10.05 24.62 15.77
N LYS A 373 10.44 24.21 16.97
CA LYS A 373 10.46 25.02 18.19
C LYS A 373 11.83 24.91 18.88
N PRO A 374 12.46 26.04 19.28
CA PRO A 374 12.06 27.41 18.96
C PRO A 374 12.02 27.69 17.43
N SER A 375 11.36 28.74 16.98
CA SER A 375 11.42 29.10 15.55
C SER A 375 12.76 29.79 15.27
N LEU A 376 13.41 29.46 14.16
CA LEU A 376 14.61 30.14 13.65
C LEU A 376 14.34 30.96 12.39
N GLY A 377 13.16 30.80 11.79
CA GLY A 377 12.67 31.63 10.71
C GLY A 377 11.72 32.70 11.27
N GLY A 378 12.15 33.96 11.26
CA GLY A 378 11.29 35.11 11.55
C GLY A 378 11.82 36.08 12.61
N ASN A 379 12.73 36.97 12.19
CA ASN A 379 12.51 38.40 12.43
C ASN A 379 11.48 38.85 11.39
N SER A 380 10.20 38.87 11.74
CA SER A 380 9.23 39.68 11.01
C SER A 380 9.26 41.08 11.62
N GLN A 381 9.98 41.99 10.95
CA GLN A 381 9.61 43.41 10.94
C GLN A 381 8.24 43.56 10.27
#